data_AF-A0A4Z1CT23-F1
#
_entry.id   AF-A0A4Z1CT23-F1
#
_cell.length_a   1.000
_cell.length_b   1.000
_cell.length_c   1.000
_cell.angle_alpha   90.00
_cell.angle_beta   90.00
_cell.angle_gamma   90.00
#
_symmetry.space_group_name_H-M   'P 1'
#
loop_
_entity.id
_entity.type
_entity.pdbx_description
1 polymer ?
#
loop_
_entity_poly.entity_id
_entity_poly.type
_entity_poly.pdbx_seq_one_letter_code
_entity_poly.pdbx_strand_id
1 'polypeptide(L)'
;MRSTDTPRPTSRRGQDETQGSLFSRADAPEAAFGSLRLGWVDPAPTTEKKPDLSGSVIGLGSKVRIENLVDGTKKAFTLVGSQNNLTDGELSIFSPLGQALLEAREGEEVEYQVGVDLREVRVLTVSAS
;
A
#
# COMPACT_ATOMS: atom_id res chain seq x y z
N MET A 1 -27.99 2.13 59.57
CA MET A 1 -29.34 1.81 60.07
C MET A 1 -30.27 2.96 59.72
N ARG A 2 -31.37 2.63 59.03
CA ARG A 2 -32.72 3.26 58.96
C ARG A 2 -32.80 4.74 58.53
N SER A 3 -33.42 5.02 57.37
CA SER A 3 -34.87 5.34 57.18
C SER A 3 -35.14 6.77 57.65
N THR A 4 -35.78 7.68 56.94
CA THR A 4 -36.91 7.72 56.01
C THR A 4 -36.78 9.07 55.26
N ASP A 5 -37.38 9.35 54.10
CA ASP A 5 -38.80 9.60 53.99
C ASP A 5 -39.11 9.99 52.53
N THR A 6 -40.22 9.48 52.05
CA THR A 6 -40.81 9.78 50.74
C THR A 6 -42.10 10.55 51.00
N PRO A 7 -42.41 11.56 50.18
CA PRO A 7 -43.73 11.56 49.52
C PRO A 7 -43.54 11.83 48.01
N ARG A 8 -43.90 10.92 47.07
CA ARG A 8 -45.23 10.55 46.53
C ARG A 8 -46.13 11.72 46.07
N PRO A 9 -46.94 11.52 45.00
CA PRO A 9 -47.03 12.42 43.86
C PRO A 9 -48.44 12.99 43.65
N THR A 10 -48.56 14.03 42.81
CA THR A 10 -49.83 14.40 42.14
C THR A 10 -49.49 14.92 40.75
N SER A 11 -49.55 14.08 39.70
CA SER A 11 -50.70 13.98 38.80
C SER A 11 -51.33 15.32 38.42
N ARG A 12 -51.11 15.74 37.17
CA ARG A 12 -52.19 16.06 36.21
C ARG A 12 -51.57 16.27 34.82
N ARG A 13 -51.94 15.39 33.88
CA ARG A 13 -52.93 15.64 32.81
C ARG A 13 -52.31 16.46 31.67
N GLY A 14 -52.40 16.08 30.41
CA GLY A 14 -52.96 14.93 29.72
C GLY A 14 -52.12 14.76 28.44
N GLN A 15 -52.14 13.58 27.81
CA GLN A 15 -53.09 13.26 26.74
C GLN A 15 -53.00 14.25 25.60
N ASP A 16 -52.89 13.88 24.35
CA ASP A 16 -52.91 12.62 23.61
C ASP A 16 -51.88 12.92 22.48
N GLU A 17 -51.40 12.06 21.60
CA GLU A 17 -52.07 11.62 20.38
C GLU A 17 -51.14 10.52 19.85
N THR A 18 -51.55 9.24 19.91
CA THR A 18 -52.06 8.48 18.75
C THR A 18 -51.11 8.53 17.53
N GLN A 19 -50.67 7.44 16.91
CA GLN A 19 -51.14 6.06 16.80
C GLN A 19 -50.07 5.25 16.06
N GLY A 20 -50.19 3.92 16.10
CA GLY A 20 -49.71 3.06 15.01
C GLY A 20 -48.54 2.16 15.41
N SER A 21 -48.79 1.03 16.08
CA SER A 21 -49.27 -0.21 15.47
C SER A 21 -48.16 -0.97 14.73
N LEU A 22 -47.75 -2.09 15.36
CA LEU A 22 -47.58 -3.40 14.73
C LEU A 22 -46.76 -3.45 13.44
N PHE A 23 -45.50 -3.88 13.52
CA PHE A 23 -44.99 -4.94 12.63
C PHE A 23 -43.86 -5.72 13.32
N SER A 24 -44.23 -6.84 13.95
CA SER A 24 -43.35 -8.00 13.98
C SER A 24 -43.05 -8.40 12.54
N ARG A 25 -41.78 -8.47 12.15
CA ARG A 25 -41.37 -9.34 11.05
C ARG A 25 -39.96 -9.86 11.30
N ALA A 26 -39.92 -11.10 11.77
CA ALA A 26 -38.83 -12.02 11.49
C ALA A 26 -38.65 -12.20 9.98
N ASP A 27 -37.54 -12.78 9.59
CA ASP A 27 -37.15 -13.14 8.21
C ASP A 27 -36.68 -11.98 7.32
N ALA A 28 -35.35 -11.86 7.24
CA ALA A 28 -34.68 -11.30 6.07
C ALA A 28 -34.17 -12.48 5.21
N PRO A 29 -34.90 -12.89 4.15
CA PRO A 29 -34.33 -13.72 3.11
C PRO A 29 -33.56 -12.86 2.11
N GLU A 30 -32.32 -13.26 1.90
CA GLU A 30 -31.68 -13.42 0.61
C GLU A 30 -31.94 -12.31 -0.43
N ALA A 31 -31.09 -11.29 -0.40
CA ALA A 31 -30.92 -10.40 -1.53
C ALA A 31 -30.30 -11.19 -2.69
N ALA A 32 -31.18 -11.70 -3.56
CA ALA A 32 -30.89 -12.06 -4.92
C ALA A 32 -30.24 -10.86 -5.63
N PHE A 33 -28.91 -10.87 -5.75
CA PHE A 33 -28.21 -10.00 -6.69
C PHE A 33 -28.44 -10.56 -8.09
N GLY A 34 -29.50 -10.04 -8.71
CA GLY A 34 -29.83 -10.26 -10.10
C GLY A 34 -28.65 -9.91 -11.00
N SER A 35 -28.24 -10.92 -11.77
CA SER A 35 -27.97 -10.86 -13.20
C SER A 35 -27.83 -9.46 -13.82
N LEU A 36 -26.59 -8.94 -13.90
CA LEU A 36 -26.21 -8.08 -15.02
C LEU A 36 -24.84 -8.53 -15.55
N ARG A 37 -24.89 -9.07 -16.76
CA ARG A 37 -23.78 -9.54 -17.57
C ARG A 37 -23.22 -8.36 -18.34
N LEU A 38 -22.17 -7.72 -17.84
CA LEU A 38 -21.25 -6.92 -18.63
C LEU A 38 -19.85 -7.36 -18.19
N GLY A 39 -19.08 -7.91 -19.13
CA GLY A 39 -17.79 -8.51 -18.87
C GLY A 39 -16.87 -7.52 -18.17
N TRP A 40 -16.69 -7.71 -16.86
CA TRP A 40 -15.51 -7.19 -16.21
C TRP A 40 -14.38 -8.10 -16.61
N VAL A 41 -13.51 -7.55 -17.45
CA VAL A 41 -12.16 -8.05 -17.65
C VAL A 41 -11.56 -8.12 -16.25
N ASP A 42 -11.28 -9.33 -15.76
CA ASP A 42 -10.41 -9.50 -14.61
C ASP A 42 -9.14 -8.68 -14.90
N PRO A 43 -8.76 -7.68 -14.08
CA PRO A 43 -7.42 -7.14 -14.20
C PRO A 43 -6.49 -8.35 -14.05
N ALA A 44 -5.70 -8.61 -15.09
CA ALA A 44 -4.77 -9.72 -15.13
C ALA A 44 -4.06 -9.83 -13.78
N PRO A 45 -3.77 -11.04 -13.27
CA PRO A 45 -2.90 -11.15 -12.11
C PRO A 45 -1.60 -10.47 -12.51
N THR A 46 -1.33 -9.28 -11.97
CA THR A 46 0.00 -8.70 -12.02
C THR A 46 0.90 -9.80 -11.53
N THR A 47 1.76 -10.28 -12.41
CA THR A 47 2.68 -11.36 -12.14
C THR A 47 3.60 -10.86 -11.04
N GLU A 48 3.20 -11.04 -9.78
CA GLU A 48 4.03 -10.88 -8.60
C GLU A 48 5.09 -11.98 -8.69
N LYS A 49 6.09 -11.72 -9.53
CA LYS A 49 7.30 -12.51 -9.64
C LYS A 49 8.02 -12.30 -8.31
N LYS A 50 7.70 -13.14 -7.32
CA LYS A 50 8.44 -13.24 -6.05
C LYS A 50 9.93 -13.33 -6.38
N PRO A 51 10.75 -12.33 -6.04
CA PRO A 51 12.18 -12.51 -6.10
C PRO A 51 12.60 -13.36 -4.91
N ASP A 52 13.49 -14.31 -5.17
CA ASP A 52 14.07 -15.20 -4.17
C ASP A 52 14.97 -14.37 -3.23
N LEU A 53 14.52 -14.17 -1.98
CA LEU A 53 15.11 -13.24 -1.01
C LEU A 53 16.33 -13.85 -0.27
N SER A 54 17.45 -14.05 -0.96
CA SER A 54 18.76 -14.09 -0.30
C SER A 54 19.28 -12.65 -0.16
N GLY A 55 18.68 -11.92 0.79
CA GLY A 55 18.73 -10.46 0.88
C GLY A 55 20.08 -9.84 1.22
N SER A 56 20.84 -9.50 0.18
CA SER A 56 21.90 -8.50 0.27
C SER A 56 21.28 -7.10 0.21
N VAL A 57 21.40 -6.35 1.30
CA VAL A 57 21.01 -4.93 1.37
C VAL A 57 22.05 -4.11 0.63
N ILE A 58 21.60 -3.17 -0.20
CA ILE A 58 22.47 -2.28 -0.95
C ILE A 58 23.14 -1.29 0.01
N GLY A 59 24.47 -1.31 0.06
CA GLY A 59 25.28 -0.37 0.82
C GLY A 59 26.26 0.43 -0.05
N LEU A 60 27.00 1.34 0.59
CA LEU A 60 28.12 2.04 -0.05
C LEU A 60 29.17 1.04 -0.58
N GLY A 61 29.65 1.26 -1.80
CA GLY A 61 30.58 0.37 -2.49
C GLY A 61 29.93 -0.87 -3.13
N SER A 62 28.61 -1.07 -2.94
CA SER A 62 27.92 -2.23 -3.52
C SER A 62 27.68 -2.05 -5.02
N LYS A 63 27.87 -3.13 -5.77
CA LYS A 63 27.55 -3.18 -7.20
C LYS A 63 26.13 -3.68 -7.38
N VAL A 64 25.29 -2.89 -8.01
CA VAL A 64 23.87 -3.13 -8.17
C VAL A 64 23.51 -3.17 -9.65
N ARG A 65 22.75 -4.17 -10.04
CA ARG A 65 22.12 -4.25 -11.36
C ARG A 65 20.65 -3.91 -11.24
N ILE A 66 20.22 -2.95 -12.04
CA ILE A 66 18.82 -2.52 -12.10
C ILE A 66 18.26 -2.72 -13.51
N GLU A 67 16.97 -2.98 -13.58
CA GLU A 67 16.18 -3.02 -14.81
C GLU A 67 15.13 -1.92 -14.73
N ASN A 68 15.10 -1.03 -15.72
CA ASN A 68 14.03 -0.05 -15.85
C ASN A 68 12.76 -0.76 -16.34
N LEU A 69 11.67 -0.68 -15.58
CA LEU A 69 10.40 -1.32 -15.92
C LEU A 69 9.65 -0.57 -17.03
N VAL A 70 9.96 0.72 -17.23
CA VAL A 70 9.37 1.55 -18.28
C VAL A 70 9.93 1.18 -19.66
N ASP A 71 11.25 1.05 -19.76
CA ASP A 71 11.96 0.87 -21.04
C ASP A 71 12.58 -0.54 -21.21
N GLY A 72 12.52 -1.40 -20.18
CA GLY A 72 13.15 -2.74 -20.17
C GLY A 72 14.68 -2.72 -20.16
N THR A 73 15.30 -1.56 -19.97
CA THR A 73 16.76 -1.41 -20.08
C THR A 73 17.46 -1.85 -18.79
N LYS A 74 18.45 -2.72 -18.91
CA LYS A 74 19.27 -3.19 -17.78
C LYS A 74 20.57 -2.40 -17.69
N LYS A 75 20.89 -1.89 -16.51
CA LYS A 75 22.14 -1.18 -16.24
C LYS A 75 22.76 -1.64 -14.92
N ALA A 76 24.07 -1.59 -14.85
CA ALA A 76 24.84 -1.95 -13.67
C ALA A 76 25.59 -0.72 -13.18
N PHE A 77 25.51 -0.46 -11.88
CA PHE A 77 26.18 0.67 -11.24
C PHE A 77 26.83 0.26 -9.92
N THR A 78 27.84 0.99 -9.49
CA THR A 78 28.45 0.85 -8.17
C THR A 78 28.01 2.04 -7.31
N LEU A 79 27.40 1.80 -6.15
CA LEU A 79 27.01 2.91 -5.28
C LEU A 79 28.25 3.52 -4.61
N VAL A 80 28.42 4.82 -4.74
CA VAL A 80 29.54 5.56 -4.17
C VAL A 80 29.05 6.75 -3.35
N GLY A 81 29.84 7.11 -2.33
CA GLY A 81 29.65 8.35 -1.55
C GLY A 81 30.18 9.61 -2.24
N SER A 82 30.61 9.49 -3.49
CA SER A 82 31.22 10.56 -4.28
C SER A 82 30.25 11.07 -5.36
N GLN A 83 30.73 11.91 -6.27
CA GLN A 83 29.95 12.37 -7.42
C GLN A 83 29.54 11.22 -8.34
N ASN A 84 28.40 11.37 -9.01
CA ASN A 84 27.90 10.41 -9.99
C ASN A 84 28.83 10.38 -11.21
N ASN A 85 29.34 9.20 -11.58
CA ASN A 85 30.24 9.03 -12.70
C ASN A 85 29.71 7.94 -13.64
N LEU A 86 28.82 8.35 -14.55
CA LEU A 86 28.19 7.45 -15.52
C LEU A 86 29.21 6.80 -16.47
N THR A 87 30.38 7.43 -16.66
CA THR A 87 31.46 6.90 -17.50
C THR A 87 32.10 5.65 -16.88
N ASP A 88 32.29 5.65 -15.57
CA ASP A 88 32.87 4.53 -14.82
C ASP A 88 31.80 3.58 -14.27
N GLY A 89 30.52 3.96 -14.40
CA GLY A 89 29.39 3.20 -13.87
C GLY A 89 29.20 3.40 -12.37
N GLU A 90 29.63 4.53 -11.82
CA GLU A 90 29.45 4.85 -10.40
C GLU A 90 28.19 5.69 -10.22
N LEU A 91 27.33 5.27 -9.30
CA LEU A 91 26.10 5.96 -8.92
C LEU A 91 26.26 6.60 -7.54
N SER A 92 26.07 7.91 -7.46
CA SER A 92 26.12 8.60 -6.17
C SER A 92 24.90 8.29 -5.31
N ILE A 93 25.11 8.00 -4.03
CA ILE A 93 24.02 7.87 -3.04
C ILE A 93 23.25 9.17 -2.83
N PHE A 94 23.77 10.32 -3.27
CA PHE A 94 23.09 11.62 -3.18
C PHE A 94 22.13 11.86 -4.35
N SER A 95 22.12 10.99 -5.36
CA SER A 95 21.15 11.06 -6.44
C SER A 95 19.80 10.50 -6.01
N PRO A 96 18.66 10.95 -6.59
CA PRO A 96 17.34 10.40 -6.27
C PRO A 96 17.27 8.88 -6.45
N LEU A 97 17.89 8.36 -7.50
CA LEU A 97 18.02 6.92 -7.74
C LEU A 97 18.90 6.24 -6.68
N GLY A 98 20.03 6.84 -6.33
CA GLY A 98 20.93 6.30 -5.31
C GLY A 98 20.28 6.24 -3.93
N GLN A 99 19.47 7.24 -3.57
CA GLN A 99 18.68 7.23 -2.33
C GLN A 99 17.56 6.19 -2.36
N ALA A 100 16.86 6.05 -3.49
CA ALA A 100 15.82 5.03 -3.65
C ALA A 100 16.39 3.60 -3.61
N LEU A 101 17.62 3.41 -4.08
CA LEU A 101 18.34 2.14 -4.01
C LEU A 101 19.03 1.90 -2.66
N LEU A 102 19.25 2.95 -1.87
CA LEU A 102 19.83 2.83 -0.53
C LEU A 102 18.83 2.07 0.35
N GLU A 103 19.30 1.07 1.08
CA GLU A 103 18.47 0.16 1.89
C GLU A 103 17.54 -0.78 1.10
N ALA A 104 17.42 -0.62 -0.22
CA ALA A 104 16.71 -1.55 -1.08
C ALA A 104 17.45 -2.89 -1.18
N ARG A 105 16.69 -3.93 -1.52
CA ARG A 105 17.16 -5.32 -1.57
C ARG A 105 17.17 -5.87 -2.99
N GLU A 106 17.93 -6.93 -3.19
CA GLU A 106 17.84 -7.70 -4.43
C GLU A 106 16.41 -8.18 -4.68
N GLY A 107 15.90 -7.91 -5.88
CA GLY A 107 14.54 -8.23 -6.28
C GLY A 107 13.51 -7.15 -5.98
N GLU A 108 13.86 -6.15 -5.18
CA GLU A 108 12.94 -5.07 -4.82
C GLU A 108 12.68 -4.14 -6.00
N GLU A 109 11.46 -3.61 -6.07
CA GLU A 109 11.08 -2.58 -7.02
C GLU A 109 11.04 -1.25 -6.31
N VAL A 110 11.79 -0.29 -6.84
CA VAL A 110 11.87 1.05 -6.28
C VAL A 110 11.47 2.07 -7.32
N GLU A 111 10.76 3.07 -6.85
CA GLU A 111 10.33 4.20 -7.65
C GLU A 111 11.15 5.43 -7.26
N TYR A 112 11.59 6.19 -8.26
CA TYR A 112 12.37 7.39 -8.05
C TYR A 112 11.96 8.49 -9.03
N GLN A 113 12.06 9.72 -8.57
CA GLN A 113 11.73 10.89 -9.36
C GLN A 113 12.96 11.43 -10.11
N VAL A 114 12.81 11.68 -11.40
CA VAL A 114 13.80 12.32 -12.27
C VAL A 114 13.18 13.59 -12.86
N GLY A 115 13.42 14.72 -12.20
CA GLY A 115 12.80 15.98 -12.61
C GLY A 115 11.28 15.94 -12.41
N VAL A 116 10.51 15.93 -13.49
CA VAL A 116 9.03 15.80 -13.46
C VAL A 116 8.55 14.37 -13.74
N ASP A 117 9.45 13.48 -14.17
CA ASP A 117 9.12 12.12 -14.54
C ASP A 117 9.30 11.17 -13.34
N LEU A 118 8.35 10.27 -13.15
CA LEU A 118 8.44 9.17 -12.19
C LEU A 118 8.95 7.93 -12.91
N ARG A 119 9.97 7.28 -12.36
CA ARG A 119 10.63 6.12 -12.99
C ARG A 119 10.64 4.96 -12.03
N GLU A 120 10.24 3.80 -12.53
CA GLU A 120 10.24 2.54 -11.79
C GLU A 120 11.39 1.65 -12.26
N VAL A 121 12.16 1.14 -11.30
CA VAL A 121 13.25 0.21 -11.56
C VAL A 121 13.16 -0.98 -10.62
N ARG A 122 13.52 -2.15 -11.13
CA ARG A 122 13.66 -3.37 -10.34
C ARG A 122 15.14 -3.67 -10.11
N VAL A 123 15.50 -3.95 -8.88
CA VAL A 123 16.82 -4.46 -8.53
C VAL A 123 16.91 -5.93 -8.96
N LEU A 124 17.82 -6.23 -9.89
CA LEU A 124 18.01 -7.60 -10.39
C LEU A 124 19.02 -8.38 -9.55
N THR A 125 20.12 -7.74 -9.16
CA THR A 125 21.22 -8.40 -8.45
C THR A 125 21.97 -7.39 -7.61
N VAL A 126 22.32 -7.77 -6.38
CA VAL A 126 23.16 -6.96 -5.49
C VAL A 126 24.42 -7.74 -5.14
N SER A 127 25.57 -7.13 -5.40
CA SER A 127 26.87 -7.65 -4.98
C SER A 127 27.50 -6.66 -4.01
N ALA A 128 27.40 -6.98 -2.71
CA ALA A 128 28.19 -6.32 -1.69
C ALA A 128 29.66 -6.73 -1.87
N SER A 129 30.57 -5.75 -1.83
CA SER A 129 32.02 -5.99 -1.91
C SER A 129 32.69 -5.87 -0.55
#